data_AF-A0A0M6VFH2-F1
#
_entry.id   AF-A0A0M6VFH2-F1
#
_cell.length_a   1.000
_cell.length_b   1.000
_cell.length_c   1.000
_cell.angle_alpha   90.00
_cell.angle_beta   90.00
_cell.angle_gamma   90.00
#
_symmetry.space_group_name_H-M   'P 1'
#
loop_
_entity.id
_entity.type
_entity.pdbx_description
1 polymer ?
#
loop_
_entity_poly.entity_id
_entity_poly.type
_entity_poly.pdbx_seq_one_letter_code
_entity_poly.pdbx_strand_id
1 'polypeptide(L)'
;MTNAFEKKLLLTVLTQLDSPTPLRPGHWWRLLPSLALWIAVFLIAILYFRYGRPAHWTDALLVVAALGIGYYWSFHLYRTSYRRQWPMLAPHFDRASIQNRLDELGV
;
A
#
# COMPACT_ATOMS: atom_id res chain seq x y z
N MET A 1 -9.49 13.52 -22.04
CA MET A 1 -8.99 12.33 -21.32
C MET A 1 -9.43 12.28 -19.85
N THR A 2 -10.22 13.24 -19.36
CA THR A 2 -10.41 13.52 -17.92
C THR A 2 -11.68 12.92 -17.32
N ASN A 3 -12.83 12.98 -18.00
CA ASN A 3 -14.12 12.63 -17.39
C ASN A 3 -14.23 11.16 -16.93
N ALA A 4 -13.65 10.22 -17.67
CA ALA A 4 -13.68 8.80 -17.29
C ALA A 4 -12.82 8.49 -16.06
N PHE A 5 -11.66 9.16 -15.94
CA PHE A 5 -10.80 9.05 -14.77
C PHE A 5 -11.41 9.75 -13.56
N GLU A 6 -11.93 10.97 -13.74
CA GLU A 6 -12.64 11.74 -12.72
C GLU A 6 -13.82 10.95 -12.16
N LYS A 7 -14.67 10.39 -13.04
CA LYS A 7 -15.78 9.51 -12.65
C LYS A 7 -15.32 8.31 -11.82
N LYS A 8 -14.26 7.61 -12.26
CA LYS A 8 -13.72 6.45 -11.53
C LYS A 8 -13.16 6.85 -10.16
N LEU A 9 -12.52 8.01 -10.06
CA LEU A 9 -11.98 8.54 -8.82
C LEU A 9 -13.10 8.93 -7.85
N LEU A 10 -14.11 9.67 -8.30
CA LEU A 10 -15.25 10.08 -7.49
C LEU A 10 -16.05 8.88 -6.98
N LEU A 11 -16.29 7.87 -7.82
CA LEU A 11 -16.92 6.61 -7.39
C LEU A 11 -16.07 5.86 -6.36
N THR A 12 -14.74 5.87 -6.52
CA THR A 12 -13.83 5.24 -5.56
C THR A 12 -13.83 5.98 -4.21
N VAL A 13 -13.93 7.30 -4.23
CA VAL A 13 -14.03 8.14 -3.02
C VAL A 13 -15.35 7.91 -2.31
N LEU A 14 -16.47 7.94 -3.04
CA LEU A 14 -17.81 7.72 -2.49
C LEU A 14 -17.94 6.32 -1.86
N THR A 15 -17.42 5.29 -2.54
CA THR A 15 -17.41 3.92 -1.99
C THR A 15 -16.51 3.77 -0.75
N GLN A 16 -15.40 4.51 -0.67
CA GLN A 16 -14.53 4.54 0.51
C GLN A 16 -15.15 5.29 1.69
N LEU A 17 -15.96 6.33 1.43
CA LEU A 17 -16.77 7.05 2.42
C LEU A 17 -17.91 6.18 2.98
N ASP A 18 -18.67 5.51 2.10
CA ASP A 18 -19.86 4.75 2.49
C ASP A 18 -19.53 3.40 3.17
N SER A 19 -18.33 2.86 2.92
CA SER A 19 -17.85 1.62 3.54
C SER A 19 -16.63 1.89 4.42
N PRO A 20 -16.81 2.41 5.65
CA PRO A 20 -15.72 2.48 6.63
C PRO A 20 -15.26 1.04 6.90
N THR A 21 -14.21 0.62 6.19
CA THR A 21 -13.77 -0.76 6.21
C THR A 21 -13.38 -1.06 7.66
N PRO A 22 -13.99 -2.04 8.33
CA PRO A 22 -13.67 -2.30 9.72
C PRO A 22 -12.18 -2.58 9.83
N LEU A 23 -11.49 -1.77 10.63
CA LEU A 23 -10.09 -1.94 10.98
C LEU A 23 -10.00 -3.25 11.76
N ARG A 24 -9.86 -4.40 11.08
CA ARG A 24 -9.66 -5.70 11.73
C ARG A 24 -8.43 -5.60 12.63
N PRO A 25 -8.58 -5.59 13.96
CA PRO A 25 -7.46 -5.63 14.87
C PRO A 25 -6.93 -7.06 14.85
N GLY A 26 -5.69 -7.28 14.41
CA GLY A 26 -5.09 -8.61 14.48
C GLY A 26 -4.13 -9.03 13.37
N HIS A 27 -3.90 -8.22 12.32
CA HIS A 27 -3.00 -8.64 11.24
C HIS A 27 -1.50 -8.37 11.48
N TRP A 28 -1.14 -7.64 12.53
CA TRP A 28 0.23 -7.17 12.74
C TRP A 28 1.14 -8.35 13.15
N TRP A 29 0.57 -9.33 13.87
CA TRP A 29 1.24 -10.58 14.22
C TRP A 29 1.59 -11.46 13.01
N ARG A 30 0.82 -11.39 11.91
CA ARG A 30 1.18 -12.05 10.64
C ARG A 30 2.28 -11.31 9.88
N LEU A 31 2.46 -10.04 10.17
CA LEU A 31 3.41 -9.16 9.51
C LEU A 31 4.81 -9.28 10.18
N LEU A 32 4.89 -9.44 11.50
CA LEU A 32 6.16 -9.67 12.22
C LEU A 32 7.10 -10.73 11.60
N PRO A 33 6.63 -11.95 11.28
CA PRO A 33 7.51 -12.97 10.70
C PRO A 33 8.04 -12.59 9.32
N SER A 34 7.27 -11.88 8.50
CA SER A 34 7.77 -11.37 7.20
C SER A 34 8.78 -10.22 7.35
N LEU A 35 8.64 -9.37 8.37
CA LEU A 35 9.66 -8.35 8.68
C LEU A 35 10.96 -9.02 9.16
N ALA A 36 10.85 -10.01 10.04
CA ALA A 36 12.00 -10.78 10.52
C ALA A 36 12.70 -11.52 9.36
N LEU A 37 11.94 -12.12 8.45
CA LEU A 37 12.45 -12.74 7.23
C LEU A 37 13.16 -11.71 6.33
N TRP A 38 12.58 -10.53 6.16
CA TRP A 38 13.19 -9.44 5.37
C TRP A 38 14.52 -8.99 5.96
N ILE A 39 14.56 -8.74 7.27
CA ILE A 39 15.79 -8.36 7.98
C ILE A 39 16.83 -9.47 7.85
N ALA A 40 16.44 -10.75 7.98
CA ALA A 40 17.34 -11.88 7.82
C ALA A 40 17.93 -11.95 6.39
N VAL A 41 17.10 -11.82 5.35
CA VAL A 41 17.56 -11.79 3.94
C VAL A 41 18.49 -10.60 3.70
N PHE A 42 18.17 -9.44 4.27
CA PHE A 42 18.99 -8.24 4.14
C PHE A 42 20.35 -8.38 4.85
N LEU A 43 20.39 -8.95 6.04
CA LEU A 43 21.62 -9.24 6.78
C LEU A 43 22.48 -10.28 6.04
N ILE A 44 21.87 -11.33 5.51
CA ILE A 44 22.55 -12.33 4.67
C ILE A 44 23.15 -11.66 3.43
N ALA A 45 22.41 -10.76 2.78
CA ALA A 45 22.91 -9.99 1.65
C ALA A 45 24.13 -9.13 2.02
N ILE A 46 24.08 -8.40 3.14
CA ILE A 46 25.21 -7.58 3.62
C ILE A 46 26.44 -8.44 3.91
N LEU A 47 26.26 -9.56 4.62
CA LEU A 47 27.35 -10.49 4.93
C LEU A 47 27.93 -11.10 3.65
N TYR A 48 27.08 -11.49 2.71
CA TYR A 48 27.49 -12.04 1.43
C TYR A 48 28.26 -11.02 0.58
N PHE A 49 27.80 -9.77 0.47
CA PHE A 49 28.52 -8.72 -0.27
C PHE A 49 29.83 -8.29 0.41
N ARG A 50 29.92 -8.38 1.74
CA ARG A 50 31.12 -7.98 2.49
C ARG A 50 32.24 -9.03 2.45
N TYR A 51 31.89 -10.31 2.39
CA TYR A 51 32.86 -11.42 2.42
C TYR A 51 32.89 -12.25 1.13
N GLY A 52 31.96 -12.04 0.21
CA GLY A 52 31.84 -12.73 -1.06
C GLY A 52 32.72 -12.14 -2.16
N ARG A 53 33.33 -13.04 -2.93
CA ARG A 53 34.14 -12.78 -4.13
C ARG A 53 33.22 -12.36 -5.33
N PRO A 54 33.74 -12.11 -6.57
CA PRO A 54 33.14 -11.16 -7.49
C PRO A 54 31.69 -11.47 -7.88
N ALA A 55 30.93 -10.40 -8.12
CA ALA A 55 29.48 -10.41 -8.27
C ALA A 55 28.95 -11.52 -9.19
N HIS A 56 28.04 -12.33 -8.66
CA HIS A 56 27.34 -13.39 -9.37
C HIS A 56 25.88 -13.00 -9.64
N TRP A 57 25.25 -13.64 -10.63
CA TRP A 57 23.84 -13.43 -10.98
C TRP A 57 22.88 -13.69 -9.80
N THR A 58 23.30 -14.52 -8.84
CA THR A 58 22.60 -14.79 -7.58
C THR A 58 22.45 -13.54 -6.71
N ASP A 59 23.36 -12.58 -6.85
CA ASP A 59 23.38 -11.35 -6.04
C ASP A 59 22.28 -10.39 -6.50
N ALA A 60 22.06 -10.31 -7.82
CA ALA A 60 20.95 -9.57 -8.39
C ALA A 60 19.60 -10.14 -7.92
N LEU A 61 19.50 -11.47 -7.83
CA LEU A 61 18.27 -12.15 -7.39
C LEU A 61 17.98 -11.88 -5.90
N LEU A 62 19.03 -11.86 -5.07
CA LEU A 62 18.93 -11.53 -3.65
C LEU A 62 18.50 -10.07 -3.43
N VAL A 63 19.06 -9.14 -4.21
CA VAL A 63 18.68 -7.71 -4.17
C VAL A 63 17.24 -7.50 -4.63
N VAL A 64 16.83 -8.14 -5.71
CA VAL A 64 15.44 -8.06 -6.22
C VAL A 64 14.46 -8.64 -5.19
N ALA A 65 14.80 -9.76 -4.55
CA ALA A 65 13.98 -10.35 -3.50
C ALA A 65 13.84 -9.40 -2.29
N ALA A 66 14.95 -8.81 -1.83
CA ALA A 66 14.95 -7.85 -0.74
C ALA A 66 14.11 -6.59 -1.06
N LEU A 67 14.24 -6.06 -2.28
CA LEU A 67 13.45 -4.91 -2.75
C LEU A 67 11.97 -5.28 -2.90
N GLY A 68 11.65 -6.45 -3.44
CA GLY A 68 10.28 -6.91 -3.63
C GLY A 68 9.53 -7.08 -2.31
N ILE A 69 10.17 -7.70 -1.31
CA ILE A 69 9.60 -7.85 0.04
C ILE A 69 9.45 -6.48 0.71
N GLY A 70 10.45 -5.59 0.58
CA GLY A 70 10.38 -4.23 1.10
C GLY A 70 9.24 -3.41 0.48
N TYR A 71 9.05 -3.50 -0.84
CA TYR A 71 7.96 -2.85 -1.55
C TYR A 71 6.59 -3.38 -1.10
N TYR A 72 6.44 -4.70 -1.03
CA TYR A 72 5.22 -5.34 -0.54
C TYR A 72 4.87 -4.84 0.87
N TRP A 73 5.88 -4.74 1.74
CA TRP A 73 5.71 -4.25 3.10
C TRP A 73 5.27 -2.78 3.15
N SER A 74 5.96 -1.90 2.44
CA SER A 74 5.62 -0.48 2.34
C SER A 74 4.21 -0.28 1.78
N PHE A 75 3.82 -1.04 0.76
CA PHE A 75 2.46 -0.99 0.21
C PHE A 75 1.41 -1.40 1.25
N HIS A 76 1.65 -2.46 2.01
CA HIS A 76 0.75 -2.89 3.07
C HIS A 76 0.60 -1.86 4.18
N LEU A 77 1.72 -1.30 4.66
CA LEU A 77 1.72 -0.24 5.68
C LEU A 77 1.05 1.05 5.20
N TYR A 78 1.33 1.44 3.95
CA TYR A 78 0.67 2.59 3.33
C TYR A 78 -0.84 2.38 3.28
N ARG A 79 -1.30 1.20 2.84
CA ARG A 79 -2.73 0.89 2.74
C ARG A 79 -3.44 0.88 4.10
N THR A 80 -2.80 0.36 5.16
CA THR A 80 -3.38 0.40 6.51
C THR A 80 -3.41 1.82 7.07
N SER A 81 -2.34 2.60 6.91
CA SER A 81 -2.30 4.00 7.35
C SER A 81 -3.32 4.86 6.62
N TYR A 82 -3.40 4.74 5.30
CA TYR A 82 -4.40 5.41 4.46
C TYR A 82 -5.83 5.08 4.91
N ARG A 83 -6.13 3.80 5.18
CA ARG A 83 -7.44 3.39 5.71
C ARG A 83 -7.75 3.95 7.09
N ARG A 84 -6.75 4.13 7.96
CA ARG A 84 -6.94 4.75 9.28
C ARG A 84 -7.23 6.25 9.21
N GLN A 85 -6.82 6.92 8.13
CA GLN A 85 -7.06 8.35 7.94
C GLN A 85 -8.48 8.63 7.44
N TRP A 86 -9.10 7.70 6.71
CA TRP A 86 -10.45 7.88 6.16
C TRP A 86 -11.53 8.29 7.17
N PRO A 87 -11.65 7.68 8.37
CA PRO A 87 -12.62 8.13 9.37
C PRO A 87 -12.40 9.57 9.84
N MET A 88 -11.16 10.05 9.84
CA MET A 88 -10.84 11.43 10.22
C MET A 88 -11.11 12.42 9.10
N LEU A 89 -10.93 12.00 7.85
CA LEU A 89 -11.16 12.83 6.67
C LEU A 89 -12.63 12.85 6.24
N ALA A 90 -13.38 11.77 6.51
CA ALA A 90 -14.77 11.62 6.09
C ALA A 90 -15.69 12.80 6.44
N PRO A 91 -15.62 13.42 7.64
CA PRO A 91 -16.45 14.57 7.99
C PRO A 91 -16.12 15.85 7.20
N HIS A 92 -14.92 15.93 6.62
CA HIS A 92 -14.46 17.10 5.86
C HIS A 92 -14.78 17.02 4.37
N PHE A 93 -15.28 15.88 3.89
CA PHE A 93 -15.71 15.71 2.51
C PHE A 93 -17.19 16.05 2.37
N ASP A 94 -17.50 17.03 1.52
CA ASP A 94 -18.88 17.35 1.16
C ASP A 94 -19.42 16.30 0.17
N ARG A 95 -20.13 15.32 0.75
CA ARG A 95 -20.76 14.22 -0.01
C ARG A 95 -21.75 14.75 -1.05
N ALA A 96 -22.47 15.83 -0.76
CA ALA A 96 -23.46 16.40 -1.67
C ALA A 96 -22.77 16.98 -2.92
N SER A 97 -21.64 17.66 -2.73
CA SER A 97 -20.82 18.17 -3.84
C SER A 97 -20.30 17.05 -4.75
N ILE A 98 -19.83 15.94 -4.17
CA ILE A 98 -19.35 14.76 -4.93
C ILE A 98 -20.48 14.11 -5.72
N GLN A 99 -21.67 13.96 -5.11
CA GLN A 99 -22.84 13.39 -5.76
C GLN A 99 -23.30 14.26 -6.93
N ASN A 100 -23.44 15.57 -6.72
CA ASN A 100 -23.83 16.51 -7.78
C ASN A 100 -22.85 16.46 -8.97
N ARG A 101 -21.55 16.31 -8.70
CA ARG A 101 -20.54 16.18 -9.75
C ARG A 101 -20.63 14.85 -10.51
N LEU A 102 -21.03 13.77 -9.84
CA LEU A 102 -21.30 12.49 -10.48
C LEU A 102 -22.55 12.56 -11.37
N ASP A 103 -23.60 13.25 -10.89
CA ASP A 103 -24.84 13.47 -11.63
C ASP A 103 -24.60 14.32 -12.90
N GLU A 104 -23.77 15.38 -12.80
CA GLU A 104 -23.30 16.17 -13.95
C GLU A 104 -22.53 15.33 -14.99
N LEU A 105 -21.85 14.27 -14.53
CA LEU A 105 -21.09 13.34 -15.38
C LEU A 105 -21.95 12.18 -15.93
N GLY A 106 -23.27 12.19 -15.66
CA GLY A 106 -24.23 11.21 -16.17
C GLY A 106 -24.14 9.84 -15.46
N VAL A 107 -23.86 9.85 -14.16
CA VAL A 107 -24.13 8.72 -13.23
C VAL A 107 -25.41 9.03 -12.48
#